data_AF-A0A3D2SD06-F1
#
_entry.id   AF-A0A3D2SD06-F1
#
_cell.length_a   1.000
_cell.length_b   1.000
_cell.length_c   1.000
_cell.angle_alpha   90.00
_cell.angle_beta   90.00
_cell.angle_gamma   90.00
#
_symmetry.space_group_name_H-M   'P 1'
#
loop_
_entity.id
_entity.type
_entity.pdbx_description
1 polymer ?
#
loop_
_entity_poly.entity_id
_entity_poly.type
_entity_poly.pdbx_seq_one_letter_code
_entity_poly.pdbx_strand_id
1 'polypeptide(L)'
;MKQIRWMFLLLFCSYFLFGNCANKTEVTGKLLRDTDLLDTVQYYTFNYFWDGAEEMSGMARERYNENGIYPENDKHIVTTGGTGFGLMAILSGIKRGYITDEQGLARFEKIVSFLEKADRFHGVYPHWLNGETGKVKPFSLKDDGGDLVETAFLMQGLLAVHQFYADGSAKEREIAARIDKLWKEVEWDWYCNNQPVLFWHWSPNCGWEMNFPVRGFNECLIMYVLAAASPTHGVSAEVYHQGWAENGDIVSPHKT
;
A
#
# COMPACT_ATOMS: atom_id res chain seq x y z
N MET A 1 -8.59 77.79 -38.72
CA MET A 1 -7.86 76.94 -39.68
C MET A 1 -6.54 76.49 -39.05
N LYS A 2 -6.48 75.23 -38.58
CA LYS A 2 -5.30 74.36 -38.41
C LYS A 2 -5.78 73.08 -37.71
N GLN A 3 -6.04 72.03 -38.50
CA GLN A 3 -5.24 70.80 -38.57
C GLN A 3 -5.50 69.87 -37.36
N ILE A 4 -6.38 68.85 -37.46
CA ILE A 4 -6.21 67.58 -38.21
C ILE A 4 -4.83 66.98 -37.92
N ARG A 5 -4.67 66.34 -36.74
CA ARG A 5 -3.55 65.41 -36.52
C ARG A 5 -3.71 64.44 -35.33
N TRP A 6 -4.90 63.93 -35.02
CA TRP A 6 -5.04 62.97 -33.90
C TRP A 6 -6.10 61.87 -34.09
N MET A 7 -6.46 61.52 -35.33
CA MET A 7 -7.54 60.53 -35.56
C MET A 7 -7.23 59.48 -36.63
N PHE A 8 -5.95 59.10 -36.78
CA PHE A 8 -5.52 58.03 -37.70
C PHE A 8 -4.46 57.09 -37.09
N LEU A 9 -4.45 56.96 -35.76
CA LEU A 9 -3.58 56.01 -35.03
C LEU A 9 -4.37 55.09 -34.09
N LEU A 10 -5.64 54.84 -34.43
CA LEU A 10 -6.50 53.81 -33.82
C LEU A 10 -7.19 52.96 -34.90
N LEU A 11 -6.50 52.74 -36.02
CA LEU A 11 -7.01 51.97 -37.17
C LEU A 11 -6.02 50.92 -37.68
N PHE A 12 -5.03 50.53 -36.86
CA PHE A 12 -4.05 49.49 -37.21
C PHE A 12 -3.69 48.53 -36.06
N CYS A 13 -4.56 48.39 -35.06
CA CYS A 13 -4.39 47.39 -33.98
C CYS A 13 -5.67 46.61 -33.69
N SER A 14 -6.62 46.57 -34.64
CA SER A 14 -7.89 45.85 -34.53
C SER A 14 -7.96 44.58 -35.39
N TYR A 15 -6.86 44.17 -36.02
CA TYR A 15 -6.83 43.00 -36.92
C TYR A 15 -5.98 41.81 -36.45
N PHE A 16 -5.48 41.82 -35.20
CA PHE A 16 -4.59 40.76 -34.70
C PHE A 16 -4.95 40.23 -33.30
N LEU A 17 -6.23 40.28 -32.88
CA LEU A 17 -6.64 39.79 -31.56
C LEU A 17 -7.89 38.89 -31.53
N PHE A 18 -8.42 38.45 -32.68
CA PHE A 18 -9.57 37.52 -32.71
C PHE A 18 -9.37 36.39 -33.74
N GLY A 19 -8.26 35.65 -33.63
CA GLY A 19 -7.98 34.50 -34.48
C GLY A 19 -7.16 33.45 -33.77
N ASN A 20 -7.77 32.73 -32.82
CA ASN A 20 -7.50 31.34 -32.40
C ASN A 20 -7.83 31.10 -30.92
N CYS A 21 -9.09 31.34 -30.54
CA CYS A 21 -9.64 30.80 -29.31
C CYS A 21 -10.87 29.94 -29.63
N ALA A 22 -10.66 28.86 -30.39
CA ALA A 22 -11.59 27.72 -30.48
C ALA A 22 -11.02 26.57 -31.32
N ASN A 23 -9.76 26.16 -31.13
CA ASN A 23 -9.46 24.74 -31.39
C ASN A 23 -9.77 23.98 -30.11
N LYS A 24 -11.08 23.81 -29.85
CA LYS A 24 -11.49 22.61 -29.12
C LYS A 24 -11.11 21.48 -30.07
N THR A 25 -10.00 20.83 -29.79
CA THR A 25 -9.67 19.55 -30.41
C THR A 25 -10.87 18.67 -30.14
N GLU A 26 -11.71 18.48 -31.15
CA GLU A 26 -12.80 17.54 -31.08
C GLU A 26 -12.13 16.20 -30.81
N VAL A 27 -12.34 15.63 -29.62
CA VAL A 27 -11.78 14.32 -29.29
C VAL A 27 -12.51 13.32 -30.18
N THR A 28 -12.02 13.12 -31.39
CA THR A 28 -12.51 12.13 -32.36
C THR A 28 -12.03 10.73 -32.00
N GLY A 29 -11.87 10.45 -30.70
CA GLY A 29 -11.54 9.14 -30.16
C GLY A 29 -12.83 8.39 -29.87
N LYS A 30 -12.98 7.20 -30.44
CA LYS A 30 -14.04 6.27 -30.03
C LYS A 30 -13.82 5.97 -28.54
N LEU A 31 -14.78 6.36 -27.69
CA LEU A 31 -14.76 6.01 -26.28
C LEU A 31 -14.65 4.48 -26.13
N LEU A 32 -13.77 4.04 -25.23
CA LEU A 32 -13.67 2.62 -24.87
C LEU A 32 -14.99 2.16 -24.25
N ARG A 33 -15.31 0.88 -24.42
CA ARG A 33 -16.35 0.25 -23.60
C ARG A 33 -15.83 0.15 -22.18
N ASP A 34 -16.71 0.22 -21.18
CA ASP A 34 -16.33 0.16 -19.76
C ASP A 34 -15.45 -1.06 -19.45
N THR A 35 -15.72 -2.22 -20.05
CA THR A 35 -14.90 -3.42 -19.88
C THR A 35 -13.47 -3.24 -20.40
N ASP A 36 -13.32 -2.62 -21.58
CA ASP A 36 -12.02 -2.41 -22.19
C ASP A 36 -11.22 -1.36 -21.39
N LEU A 37 -11.93 -0.35 -20.84
CA LEU A 37 -11.33 0.64 -19.95
C LEU A 37 -10.88 0.00 -18.63
N LEU A 38 -11.72 -0.81 -17.98
CA LEU A 38 -11.39 -1.49 -16.73
C LEU A 38 -10.23 -2.48 -16.90
N ASP A 39 -10.20 -3.26 -17.98
CA ASP A 39 -9.10 -4.18 -18.27
C ASP A 39 -7.79 -3.40 -18.51
N THR A 40 -7.87 -2.25 -19.20
CA THR A 40 -6.71 -1.37 -19.41
C THR A 40 -6.20 -0.80 -18.09
N VAL A 41 -7.09 -0.24 -17.27
CA VAL A 41 -6.73 0.30 -15.95
C VAL A 41 -6.11 -0.80 -15.09
N GLN A 42 -6.72 -1.98 -15.02
CA GLN A 42 -6.21 -3.08 -14.21
C GLN A 42 -4.83 -3.55 -14.66
N TYR A 43 -4.59 -3.69 -15.97
CA TYR A 43 -3.29 -4.10 -16.50
C TYR A 43 -2.19 -3.09 -16.16
N TYR A 44 -2.42 -1.79 -16.42
CA TYR A 44 -1.41 -0.78 -16.15
C TYR A 44 -1.20 -0.54 -14.65
N THR A 45 -2.23 -0.67 -13.81
CA THR A 45 -2.07 -0.63 -12.36
C THR A 45 -1.31 -1.86 -11.84
N PHE A 46 -1.54 -3.05 -12.40
CA PHE A 46 -0.75 -4.25 -12.07
C PHE A 46 0.75 -4.03 -12.35
N ASN A 47 1.11 -3.34 -13.43
CA ASN A 47 2.52 -3.09 -13.77
C ASN A 47 3.27 -2.24 -12.73
N TYR A 48 2.58 -1.47 -11.89
CA TYR A 48 3.22 -0.81 -10.74
C TYR A 48 3.88 -1.84 -9.81
N PHE A 49 3.17 -2.94 -9.52
CA PHE A 49 3.65 -4.00 -8.64
C PHE A 49 4.51 -5.03 -9.36
N TRP A 50 4.42 -5.11 -10.69
CA TRP A 50 5.21 -6.04 -11.49
C TRP A 50 6.53 -5.43 -11.97
N ASP A 51 6.45 -4.43 -12.86
CA ASP A 51 7.62 -3.75 -13.45
C ASP A 51 8.17 -2.67 -12.52
N GLY A 52 7.30 -2.00 -11.76
CA GLY A 52 7.66 -0.91 -10.85
C GLY A 52 8.22 -1.36 -9.50
N ALA A 53 8.21 -2.67 -9.20
CA ALA A 53 8.73 -3.24 -7.95
C ALA A 53 10.20 -2.89 -7.70
N GLU A 54 10.59 -2.90 -6.42
CA GLU A 54 12.00 -2.80 -6.06
C GLU A 54 12.73 -4.09 -6.48
N GLU A 55 13.91 -3.95 -7.06
CA GLU A 55 14.58 -5.01 -7.81
C GLU A 55 15.15 -6.11 -6.92
N MET A 56 15.54 -5.84 -5.69
CA MET A 56 16.17 -6.84 -4.81
C MET A 56 15.14 -7.63 -4.00
N SER A 57 14.18 -6.93 -3.39
CA SER A 57 13.10 -7.49 -2.58
C SER A 57 11.94 -8.03 -3.41
N GLY A 58 11.69 -7.48 -4.60
CA GLY A 58 10.46 -7.72 -5.37
C GLY A 58 9.21 -7.10 -4.73
N MET A 59 9.35 -6.33 -3.65
CA MET A 59 8.27 -5.66 -2.92
C MET A 59 7.83 -4.37 -3.61
N ALA A 60 6.67 -3.86 -3.21
CA ALA A 60 6.14 -2.60 -3.72
C ALA A 60 6.96 -1.42 -3.18
N ARG A 61 7.44 -0.56 -4.07
CA ARG A 61 8.03 0.72 -3.68
C ARG A 61 6.98 1.59 -2.99
N GLU A 62 7.40 2.42 -2.06
CA GLU A 62 6.54 3.46 -1.46
C GLU A 62 6.04 4.43 -2.54
N ARG A 63 6.90 4.79 -3.48
CA ARG A 63 6.61 5.75 -4.55
C ARG A 63 7.36 5.43 -5.82
N TYR A 64 6.77 5.82 -6.93
CA TYR A 64 7.38 5.74 -8.24
C TYR A 64 7.21 7.06 -8.98
N ASN A 65 8.31 7.80 -9.14
CA ASN A 65 8.34 9.06 -9.87
C ASN A 65 8.88 8.81 -11.27
N GLU A 66 8.03 8.96 -12.30
CA GLU A 66 8.38 8.70 -13.71
C GLU A 66 9.52 9.60 -14.21
N ASN A 67 9.62 10.82 -13.70
CA ASN A 67 10.71 11.75 -14.02
C ASN A 67 12.06 11.34 -13.39
N GLY A 68 12.09 10.30 -12.55
CA GLY A 68 13.30 9.81 -11.89
C GLY A 68 13.80 10.68 -10.74
N ILE A 69 13.07 11.72 -10.33
CA ILE A 69 13.49 12.66 -9.29
C ILE A 69 12.95 12.21 -7.93
N TYR A 70 13.83 11.87 -7.00
CA TYR A 70 13.50 11.45 -5.63
C TYR A 70 14.21 12.38 -4.62
N PRO A 71 13.55 13.44 -4.13
CA PRO A 71 14.17 14.42 -3.23
C PRO A 71 14.79 13.80 -1.96
N GLU A 72 14.16 12.74 -1.44
CA GLU A 72 14.60 12.01 -0.24
C GLU A 72 15.52 10.82 -0.57
N ASN A 73 15.94 10.68 -1.83
CA ASN A 73 16.73 9.54 -2.34
C ASN A 73 16.15 8.16 -1.92
N ASP A 74 14.82 8.02 -2.00
CA ASP A 74 14.04 6.95 -1.38
C ASP A 74 13.41 5.98 -2.38
N LYS A 75 13.87 5.96 -3.64
CA LYS A 75 13.36 5.04 -4.68
C LYS A 75 13.41 3.56 -4.30
N HIS A 76 14.38 3.18 -3.47
CA HIS A 76 14.61 1.81 -3.03
C HIS A 76 13.79 1.43 -1.77
N ILE A 77 13.03 2.37 -1.22
CA ILE A 77 12.21 2.13 -0.04
C ILE A 77 10.93 1.41 -0.46
N VAL A 78 10.64 0.33 0.26
CA VAL A 78 9.45 -0.49 0.07
C VAL A 78 8.52 -0.35 1.26
N THR A 79 7.22 -0.37 0.98
CA THR A 79 6.14 -0.31 1.98
C THR A 79 5.58 -1.71 2.24
N THR A 80 5.37 -2.04 3.51
CA THR A 80 4.88 -3.37 3.91
C THR A 80 3.40 -3.53 3.62
N GLY A 81 2.53 -2.59 4.03
CA GLY A 81 1.10 -2.67 3.72
C GLY A 81 0.82 -2.49 2.23
N GLY A 82 1.51 -1.57 1.54
CA GLY A 82 1.43 -1.44 0.09
C GLY A 82 1.87 -2.71 -0.66
N THR A 83 2.83 -3.46 -0.11
CA THR A 83 3.18 -4.78 -0.65
C THR A 83 2.06 -5.80 -0.44
N GLY A 84 1.34 -5.76 0.68
CA GLY A 84 0.13 -6.55 0.89
C GLY A 84 -0.87 -6.42 -0.26
N PHE A 85 -1.14 -5.18 -0.68
CA PHE A 85 -2.00 -4.90 -1.83
C PHE A 85 -1.38 -5.42 -3.14
N GLY A 86 -0.07 -5.23 -3.31
CA GLY A 86 0.67 -5.71 -4.47
C GLY A 86 0.62 -7.23 -4.65
N LEU A 87 0.68 -7.99 -3.57
CA LEU A 87 0.53 -9.46 -3.60
C LEU A 87 -0.82 -9.86 -4.21
N MET A 88 -1.91 -9.21 -3.80
CA MET A 88 -3.25 -9.46 -4.33
C MET A 88 -3.41 -9.01 -5.79
N ALA A 89 -2.74 -7.91 -6.17
CA ALA A 89 -2.66 -7.48 -7.56
C ALA A 89 -1.93 -8.52 -8.42
N ILE A 90 -0.84 -9.11 -7.91
CA ILE A 90 -0.09 -10.16 -8.62
C ILE A 90 -0.95 -11.42 -8.79
N LEU A 91 -1.68 -11.86 -7.77
CA LEU A 91 -2.65 -12.97 -7.90
C LEU A 91 -3.68 -12.70 -9.00
N SER A 92 -4.19 -11.47 -9.07
CA SER A 92 -5.11 -11.06 -10.13
C SER A 92 -4.46 -11.10 -11.52
N GLY A 93 -3.20 -10.67 -11.63
CA GLY A 93 -2.42 -10.72 -12.87
C GLY A 93 -2.18 -12.15 -13.36
N ILE A 94 -1.90 -13.09 -12.45
CA ILE A 94 -1.82 -14.52 -12.76
C ILE A 94 -3.16 -15.01 -13.34
N LYS A 95 -4.27 -14.76 -12.63
CA LYS A 95 -5.60 -15.22 -13.07
C LYS A 95 -6.06 -14.59 -14.40
N ARG A 96 -5.57 -13.40 -14.74
CA ARG A 96 -5.85 -12.72 -16.01
C ARG A 96 -4.84 -13.02 -17.12
N GLY A 97 -3.81 -13.82 -16.85
CA GLY A 97 -2.78 -14.18 -17.83
C GLY A 97 -1.88 -13.00 -18.22
N TYR A 98 -1.74 -11.99 -17.36
CA TYR A 98 -0.74 -10.93 -17.56
C TYR A 98 0.68 -11.45 -17.36
N ILE A 99 0.81 -12.47 -16.52
CA ILE A 99 2.03 -13.23 -16.24
C ILE A 99 1.67 -14.72 -16.12
N THR A 100 2.65 -15.61 -16.27
CA THR A 100 2.45 -17.05 -16.05
C THR A 100 2.44 -17.40 -14.57
N ASP A 101 1.92 -18.59 -14.24
CA ASP A 101 1.93 -19.13 -12.88
C ASP A 101 3.37 -19.24 -12.34
N GLU A 102 4.34 -19.64 -13.18
CA GLU A 102 5.75 -19.76 -12.79
C GLU A 102 6.39 -18.41 -12.51
N GLN A 103 6.04 -17.37 -13.28
CA GLN A 103 6.50 -16.01 -13.03
C GLN A 103 5.95 -15.49 -11.69
N GLY A 104 4.65 -15.70 -11.44
CA GLY A 104 4.01 -15.37 -10.17
C GLY A 104 4.68 -16.08 -8.98
N LEU A 105 4.87 -17.39 -9.09
CA LEU A 105 5.53 -18.20 -8.06
C LEU A 105 6.94 -17.70 -7.75
N ALA A 106 7.73 -17.42 -8.79
CA ALA A 106 9.09 -16.88 -8.63
C ALA A 106 9.09 -15.50 -7.95
N ARG A 107 8.08 -14.65 -8.21
CA ARG A 107 7.93 -13.36 -7.52
C ARG A 107 7.59 -13.54 -6.05
N PHE A 108 6.65 -14.43 -5.73
CA PHE A 108 6.28 -14.69 -4.34
C PHE A 108 7.42 -15.33 -3.54
N GLU A 109 8.17 -16.27 -4.12
CA GLU A 109 9.40 -16.82 -3.55
C GLU A 109 10.39 -15.74 -3.14
N LYS A 110 10.60 -14.75 -4.03
CA LYS A 110 11.49 -13.62 -3.78
C LYS A 110 11.02 -12.75 -2.63
N ILE A 111 9.75 -12.36 -2.63
CA ILE A 111 9.16 -11.51 -1.58
C ILE A 111 9.20 -12.22 -0.22
N VAL A 112 8.77 -13.48 -0.16
CA VAL A 112 8.79 -14.28 1.09
C VAL A 112 10.21 -14.44 1.61
N SER A 113 11.18 -14.73 0.74
CA SER A 113 12.59 -14.84 1.12
C SER A 113 13.19 -13.55 1.66
N PHE A 114 12.72 -12.39 1.18
CA PHE A 114 13.10 -11.10 1.72
C PHE A 114 12.47 -10.86 3.09
N LEU A 115 11.16 -11.10 3.22
CA LEU A 115 10.39 -10.92 4.46
C LEU A 115 10.86 -11.82 5.61
N GLU A 116 11.39 -13.02 5.32
CA GLU A 116 12.00 -13.92 6.31
C GLU A 116 13.28 -13.36 6.95
N LYS A 117 13.95 -12.40 6.29
CA LYS A 117 15.24 -11.82 6.71
C LYS A 117 15.14 -10.36 7.11
N ALA A 118 14.07 -9.68 6.69
CA ALA A 118 13.84 -8.28 7.02
C ALA A 118 13.67 -8.07 8.52
N ASP A 119 13.96 -6.86 8.98
CA ASP A 119 13.75 -6.47 10.37
C ASP A 119 12.28 -6.66 10.76
N ARG A 120 12.07 -7.25 11.94
CA ARG A 120 10.78 -7.47 12.58
C ARG A 120 10.89 -7.18 14.06
N PHE A 121 9.79 -6.73 14.66
CA PHE A 121 9.71 -6.26 16.02
C PHE A 121 8.54 -6.96 16.70
N HIS A 122 8.82 -8.03 17.46
CA HIS A 122 7.78 -8.95 17.94
C HIS A 122 6.97 -9.56 16.77
N GLY A 123 7.67 -10.00 15.73
CA GLY A 123 7.07 -10.55 14.51
C GLY A 123 6.39 -9.52 13.58
N VAL A 124 6.16 -8.30 14.05
CA VAL A 124 5.53 -7.21 13.29
C VAL A 124 6.56 -6.51 12.42
N TYR A 125 6.18 -6.21 11.18
CA TYR A 125 7.03 -5.50 10.23
C TYR A 125 6.94 -3.98 10.42
N PRO A 126 8.00 -3.22 10.13
CA PRO A 126 7.92 -1.77 10.12
C PRO A 126 7.08 -1.27 8.93
N HIS A 127 6.70 0.00 8.97
CA HIS A 127 6.04 0.68 7.85
C HIS A 127 6.90 0.64 6.57
N TRP A 128 8.17 1.02 6.72
CA TRP A 128 9.14 1.05 5.62
C TRP A 128 10.36 0.19 5.87
N LEU A 129 10.77 -0.50 4.80
CA LEU A 129 12.03 -1.21 4.70
C LEU A 129 12.86 -0.63 3.57
N ASN A 130 14.17 -0.63 3.74
CA ASN A 130 15.09 -0.53 2.62
C ASN A 130 15.06 -1.85 1.84
N GLY A 131 14.54 -1.83 0.60
CA GLY A 131 14.34 -3.01 -0.24
C GLY A 131 15.62 -3.76 -0.63
N GLU A 132 16.78 -3.10 -0.56
CA GLU A 132 18.07 -3.70 -0.88
C GLU A 132 18.65 -4.49 0.30
N THR A 133 18.24 -4.16 1.53
CA THR A 133 18.90 -4.66 2.76
C THR A 133 17.96 -5.32 3.75
N GLY A 134 16.66 -5.09 3.65
CA GLY A 134 15.68 -5.55 4.65
C GLY A 134 15.73 -4.79 5.97
N LYS A 135 16.43 -3.65 6.03
CA LYS A 135 16.54 -2.83 7.25
C LYS A 135 15.43 -1.81 7.36
N VAL A 136 14.96 -1.57 8.58
CA VAL A 136 13.95 -0.55 8.85
C VAL A 136 14.44 0.82 8.38
N LYS A 137 13.60 1.54 7.64
CA LYS A 137 13.74 2.99 7.46
C LYS A 137 12.72 3.64 8.39
N PRO A 138 13.13 4.36 9.43
CA PRO A 138 12.18 5.02 10.32
C PRO A 138 11.25 5.95 9.54
N PHE A 139 9.95 5.85 9.79
CA PHE A 139 8.94 6.72 9.20
C PHE A 139 8.92 8.09 9.90
N SER A 140 9.25 8.09 11.19
CA SER A 140 9.49 9.29 12.00
C SER A 140 10.56 9.00 13.07
N LEU A 141 10.92 10.00 13.88
CA LEU A 141 11.94 9.83 14.93
C LEU A 141 11.62 8.72 15.95
N LYS A 142 10.33 8.48 16.22
CA LYS A 142 9.86 7.49 17.21
C LYS A 142 9.23 6.24 16.59
N ASP A 143 9.20 6.22 15.26
CA ASP A 143 8.59 5.16 14.47
C ASP A 143 9.68 4.44 13.66
N ASP A 144 10.51 3.72 14.40
CA ASP A 144 11.66 2.92 13.94
C ASP A 144 11.51 1.43 14.29
N GLY A 145 10.29 1.02 14.64
CA GLY A 145 9.94 -0.34 15.06
C GLY A 145 8.81 -0.92 14.23
N GLY A 146 7.94 -1.72 14.86
CA GLY A 146 6.85 -2.38 14.17
C GLY A 146 5.63 -1.48 14.00
N ASP A 147 5.00 -1.57 12.83
CA ASP A 147 3.72 -0.96 12.48
C ASP A 147 2.70 -2.10 12.30
N LEU A 148 1.76 -2.22 13.24
CA LEU A 148 0.80 -3.31 13.28
C LEU A 148 -0.28 -3.17 12.20
N VAL A 149 -0.60 -1.95 11.78
CA VAL A 149 -1.61 -1.70 10.73
C VAL A 149 -1.04 -2.09 9.37
N GLU A 150 0.18 -1.67 9.05
CA GLU A 150 0.84 -2.05 7.81
C GLU A 150 1.12 -3.56 7.76
N THR A 151 1.49 -4.15 8.90
CA THR A 151 1.60 -5.61 9.03
C THR A 151 0.27 -6.31 8.78
N ALA A 152 -0.85 -5.76 9.23
CA ALA A 152 -2.18 -6.32 8.95
C ALA A 152 -2.51 -6.29 7.45
N PHE A 153 -2.20 -5.21 6.74
CA PHE A 153 -2.37 -5.15 5.29
C PHE A 153 -1.46 -6.14 4.55
N LEU A 154 -0.20 -6.26 4.98
CA LEU A 154 0.74 -7.26 4.45
C LEU A 154 0.20 -8.69 4.65
N MET A 155 -0.23 -9.01 5.86
CA MET A 155 -0.73 -10.35 6.21
C MET A 155 -2.04 -10.68 5.49
N GLN A 156 -2.92 -9.71 5.28
CA GLN A 156 -4.12 -9.90 4.44
C GLN A 156 -3.73 -10.35 3.02
N GLY A 157 -2.73 -9.73 2.41
CA GLY A 157 -2.22 -10.13 1.10
C GLY A 157 -1.52 -11.48 1.10
N LEU A 158 -0.65 -11.73 2.08
CA LEU A 158 0.06 -13.01 2.22
C LEU A 158 -0.89 -14.18 2.44
N LEU A 159 -1.90 -14.04 3.29
CA LEU A 159 -2.90 -15.09 3.52
C LEU A 159 -3.74 -15.39 2.26
N ALA A 160 -3.98 -14.40 1.40
CA ALA A 160 -4.58 -14.66 0.09
C ALA A 160 -3.67 -15.51 -0.81
N VAL A 161 -2.36 -15.24 -0.82
CA VAL A 161 -1.36 -16.05 -1.56
C VAL A 161 -1.26 -17.46 -0.96
N HIS A 162 -1.25 -17.58 0.37
CA HIS A 162 -1.30 -18.87 1.06
C HIS A 162 -2.47 -19.71 0.56
N GLN A 163 -3.69 -19.16 0.59
CA GLN A 163 -4.88 -19.88 0.16
C GLN A 163 -4.86 -20.21 -1.34
N PHE A 164 -4.28 -19.35 -2.18
CA PHE A 164 -4.15 -19.61 -3.61
C PHE A 164 -3.25 -20.82 -3.92
N TYR A 165 -2.25 -21.07 -3.07
CA TYR A 165 -1.25 -22.13 -3.26
C TYR A 165 -1.38 -23.34 -2.32
N ALA A 166 -2.30 -23.31 -1.35
CA ALA A 166 -2.46 -24.35 -0.33
C ALA A 166 -2.64 -25.77 -0.91
N ASP A 167 -3.36 -25.89 -2.02
CA ASP A 167 -3.62 -27.16 -2.72
C ASP A 167 -2.85 -27.30 -4.04
N GLY A 168 -1.83 -26.45 -4.26
CA GLY A 168 -1.02 -26.43 -5.48
C GLY A 168 0.01 -27.56 -5.57
N SER A 169 0.97 -27.40 -6.47
CA SER A 169 2.17 -28.22 -6.61
C SER A 169 3.04 -28.21 -5.33
N ALA A 170 4.06 -29.08 -5.28
CA ALA A 170 4.96 -29.15 -4.13
C ALA A 170 5.66 -27.81 -3.83
N LYS A 171 6.06 -27.06 -4.87
CA LYS A 171 6.72 -25.75 -4.72
C LYS A 171 5.75 -24.65 -4.26
N GLU A 172 4.51 -24.68 -4.74
CA GLU A 172 3.47 -23.75 -4.32
C GLU A 172 3.11 -23.97 -2.84
N ARG A 173 2.96 -25.22 -2.42
CA ARG A 173 2.71 -25.55 -1.01
C ARG A 173 3.88 -25.18 -0.09
N GLU A 174 5.12 -25.21 -0.60
CA GLU A 174 6.28 -24.73 0.14
C GLU A 174 6.20 -23.23 0.42
N ILE A 175 5.82 -22.42 -0.57
CA ILE A 175 5.54 -20.98 -0.36
C ILE A 175 4.42 -20.78 0.65
N ALA A 176 3.30 -21.49 0.50
CA ALA A 176 2.19 -21.40 1.44
C ALA A 176 2.65 -21.71 2.87
N ALA A 177 3.40 -22.79 3.09
CA ALA A 177 3.90 -23.15 4.41
C ALA A 177 4.83 -22.08 5.02
N ARG A 178 5.67 -21.43 4.21
CA ARG A 178 6.54 -20.33 4.67
C ARG A 178 5.74 -19.08 5.04
N ILE A 179 4.70 -18.77 4.27
CA ILE A 179 3.77 -17.70 4.61
C ILE A 179 3.04 -17.99 5.92
N ASP A 180 2.53 -19.22 6.11
CA ASP A 180 1.86 -19.63 7.36
C ASP A 180 2.79 -19.48 8.57
N LYS A 181 4.09 -19.78 8.39
CA LYS A 181 5.10 -19.53 9.42
C LYS A 181 5.22 -18.03 9.74
N LEU A 182 5.37 -17.15 8.74
CA LEU A 182 5.44 -15.70 8.96
C LEU A 182 4.19 -15.17 9.68
N TRP A 183 3.01 -15.63 9.25
CA TRP A 183 1.72 -15.30 9.88
C TRP A 183 1.67 -15.68 11.36
N LYS A 184 2.10 -16.90 11.69
CA LYS A 184 2.13 -17.42 13.07
C LYS A 184 3.18 -16.75 13.96
N GLU A 185 4.18 -16.11 13.38
CA GLU A 185 5.22 -15.39 14.12
C GLU A 185 4.82 -13.96 14.50
N VAL A 186 3.70 -13.42 14.00
CA VAL A 186 3.23 -12.07 14.37
C VAL A 186 2.63 -12.07 15.78
N GLU A 187 3.25 -11.35 16.72
CA GLU A 187 2.81 -11.25 18.11
C GLU A 187 1.76 -10.13 18.29
N TRP A 188 0.51 -10.37 17.84
CA TRP A 188 -0.56 -9.35 17.96
C TRP A 188 -0.88 -8.98 19.41
N ASP A 189 -0.78 -9.96 20.32
CA ASP A 189 -1.01 -9.80 21.75
C ASP A 189 0.04 -8.91 22.44
N TRP A 190 1.29 -8.89 21.95
CA TRP A 190 2.32 -7.94 22.40
C TRP A 190 1.85 -6.49 22.24
N TYR A 191 1.21 -6.19 21.11
CA TYR A 191 0.70 -4.86 20.76
C TYR A 191 -0.56 -4.45 21.52
N CYS A 192 -1.06 -5.28 22.44
CA CYS A 192 -2.04 -4.84 23.42
C CYS A 192 -1.44 -3.99 24.54
N ASN A 193 -0.13 -4.08 24.80
CA ASN A 193 0.52 -3.42 25.94
C ASN A 193 -0.27 -3.60 27.26
N ASN A 194 -0.74 -4.84 27.50
CA ASN A 194 -1.58 -5.23 28.65
C ASN A 194 -2.91 -4.44 28.79
N GLN A 195 -3.43 -3.90 27.69
CA GLN A 195 -4.69 -3.16 27.64
C GLN A 195 -5.66 -3.79 26.63
N PRO A 196 -6.98 -3.61 26.79
CA PRO A 196 -7.97 -4.15 25.87
C PRO A 196 -8.09 -3.30 24.59
N VAL A 197 -6.96 -2.98 23.95
CA VAL A 197 -6.85 -2.18 22.72
C VAL A 197 -5.54 -2.54 22.01
N LEU A 198 -5.50 -2.45 20.68
CA LEU A 198 -4.25 -2.60 19.92
C LEU A 198 -3.59 -1.23 19.75
N PHE A 199 -2.29 -1.17 20.01
CA PHE A 199 -1.44 -0.03 19.67
C PHE A 199 -0.92 -0.18 18.25
N TRP A 200 -0.86 0.93 17.53
CA TRP A 200 -0.38 0.94 16.16
C TRP A 200 1.12 0.62 16.09
N HIS A 201 1.92 1.20 16.99
CA HIS A 201 3.38 1.16 16.92
C HIS A 201 4.01 0.63 18.21
N TRP A 202 5.16 -0.03 18.06
CA TRP A 202 6.10 -0.33 19.14
C TRP A 202 7.52 -0.22 18.63
N SER A 203 8.42 0.36 19.43
CA SER A 203 9.83 0.55 19.09
C SER A 203 10.77 -0.12 20.12
N PRO A 204 11.87 -0.76 19.69
CA PRO A 204 12.90 -1.23 20.60
C PRO A 204 13.64 -0.09 21.32
N ASN A 205 13.67 1.12 20.74
CA ASN A 205 14.39 2.27 21.27
C ASN A 205 13.47 3.22 22.07
N CYS A 206 12.21 3.32 21.68
CA CYS A 206 11.24 4.25 22.24
C CYS A 206 10.04 3.56 22.93
N GLY A 207 9.97 2.23 22.94
CA GLY A 207 8.86 1.48 23.51
C GLY A 207 7.51 1.90 22.92
N TRP A 208 6.60 2.32 23.79
CA TRP A 208 5.24 2.75 23.43
C TRP A 208 5.09 4.27 23.26
N GLU A 209 6.18 5.03 23.09
CA GLU A 209 6.13 6.50 23.05
C GLU A 209 5.32 7.10 21.89
N MET A 210 5.13 6.37 20.79
CA MET A 210 4.18 6.75 19.74
C MET A 210 2.74 6.82 20.27
N ASN A 211 2.44 6.02 21.30
CA ASN A 211 1.23 6.06 22.12
C ASN A 211 -0.08 6.22 21.32
N PHE A 212 -0.24 5.38 20.30
CA PHE A 212 -1.38 5.43 19.41
C PHE A 212 -2.26 4.18 19.57
N PRO A 213 -3.19 4.15 20.56
CA PRO A 213 -4.21 3.12 20.64
C PRO A 213 -5.21 3.29 19.49
N VAL A 214 -5.42 2.26 18.69
CA VAL A 214 -6.24 2.33 17.47
C VAL A 214 -7.71 2.13 17.80
N ARG A 215 -8.51 3.18 17.62
CA ARG A 215 -9.95 3.21 17.89
C ARG A 215 -10.72 3.43 16.59
N GLY A 216 -11.86 2.78 16.46
CA GLY A 216 -12.68 2.84 15.25
C GLY A 216 -13.66 4.00 15.24
N PHE A 217 -14.30 4.31 14.11
CA PHE A 217 -14.08 3.72 12.79
C PHE A 217 -12.98 4.45 12.00
N ASN A 218 -12.07 3.67 11.41
CA ASN A 218 -11.07 4.10 10.43
C ASN A 218 -10.67 2.89 9.55
N GLU A 219 -9.55 2.98 8.82
CA GLU A 219 -9.02 1.96 7.91
C GLU A 219 -8.50 0.68 8.58
N CYS A 220 -8.36 0.66 9.91
CA CYS A 220 -7.61 -0.36 10.64
C CYS A 220 -8.44 -1.58 11.07
N LEU A 221 -9.68 -1.74 10.60
CA LEU A 221 -10.56 -2.85 11.04
C LEU A 221 -9.90 -4.22 10.84
N ILE A 222 -9.22 -4.42 9.71
CA ILE A 222 -8.60 -5.72 9.38
C ILE A 222 -7.52 -6.12 10.38
N MET A 223 -6.84 -5.15 11.01
CA MET A 223 -5.85 -5.40 12.07
C MET A 223 -6.49 -6.12 13.26
N TYR A 224 -7.67 -5.68 13.70
CA TYR A 224 -8.41 -6.34 14.79
C TYR A 224 -8.94 -7.71 14.39
N VAL A 225 -9.41 -7.87 13.15
CA VAL A 225 -9.89 -9.17 12.65
C VAL A 225 -8.74 -10.19 12.60
N LEU A 226 -7.57 -9.80 12.09
CA LEU A 226 -6.40 -10.66 12.02
C LEU A 226 -5.83 -10.96 13.42
N ALA A 227 -5.77 -9.98 14.31
CA ALA A 227 -5.37 -10.22 15.69
C ALA A 227 -6.27 -11.26 16.39
N ALA A 228 -7.59 -11.23 16.15
CA ALA A 228 -8.51 -12.23 16.69
C ALA A 228 -8.38 -13.61 15.99
N ALA A 229 -7.93 -13.63 14.74
CA ALA A 229 -7.76 -14.85 13.94
C ALA A 229 -6.41 -15.56 14.17
N SER A 230 -5.44 -14.89 14.78
CA SER A 230 -4.10 -15.47 15.01
C SER A 230 -4.18 -16.74 15.87
N PRO A 231 -3.63 -17.87 15.39
CA PRO A 231 -3.70 -19.15 16.12
C PRO A 231 -2.61 -19.28 17.19
N THR A 232 -1.64 -18.36 17.24
CA THR A 232 -0.46 -18.41 18.12
C THR A 232 -0.41 -17.24 19.09
N HIS A 233 -0.76 -16.04 18.61
CA HIS A 233 -0.68 -14.78 19.33
C HIS A 233 -1.98 -14.00 19.20
N GLY A 234 -3.10 -14.68 19.43
CA GLY A 234 -4.44 -14.12 19.29
C GLY A 234 -4.83 -13.21 20.46
N VAL A 235 -5.71 -12.25 20.19
CA VAL A 235 -6.28 -11.36 21.23
C VAL A 235 -7.69 -11.78 21.63
N SER A 236 -8.09 -11.42 22.86
CA SER A 236 -9.47 -11.66 23.31
C SER A 236 -10.47 -10.77 22.58
N ALA A 237 -11.74 -11.18 22.53
CA ALA A 237 -12.82 -10.37 21.95
C ALA A 237 -12.99 -9.00 22.64
N GLU A 238 -12.56 -8.88 23.91
CA GLU A 238 -12.60 -7.61 24.64
C GLU A 238 -11.72 -6.53 23.99
N VAL A 239 -10.60 -6.92 23.36
CA VAL A 239 -9.72 -5.99 22.64
C VAL A 239 -10.48 -5.31 21.49
N TYR A 240 -11.32 -6.05 20.76
CA TYR A 240 -12.20 -5.48 19.75
C TYR A 240 -13.33 -4.65 20.37
N HIS A 241 -14.07 -5.21 21.33
CA HIS A 241 -15.26 -4.56 21.86
C HIS A 241 -14.95 -3.28 22.65
N GLN A 242 -13.90 -3.27 23.47
CA GLN A 242 -13.52 -2.12 24.30
C GLN A 242 -12.54 -1.17 23.59
N GLY A 243 -11.62 -1.72 22.80
CA GLY A 243 -10.59 -0.96 22.07
C GLY A 243 -11.13 -0.38 20.77
N TRP A 244 -11.44 -1.24 19.80
CA TRP A 244 -11.90 -0.81 18.47
C TRP A 244 -13.30 -0.18 18.49
N ALA A 245 -14.28 -0.89 19.04
CA ALA A 245 -15.69 -0.50 18.99
C ALA A 245 -16.10 0.43 20.14
N GLU A 246 -15.19 0.71 21.07
CA GLU A 246 -15.39 1.60 22.22
C GLU A 246 -16.71 1.33 22.97
N ASN A 247 -16.98 0.06 23.27
CA ASN A 247 -18.20 -0.42 23.92
C ASN A 247 -19.51 0.00 23.23
N GLY A 248 -19.46 0.21 21.91
CA GLY A 248 -20.60 0.59 21.09
C GLY A 248 -20.62 2.05 20.67
N ASP A 249 -19.69 2.89 21.15
CA ASP A 249 -19.60 4.30 20.73
C ASP A 249 -19.35 4.43 19.22
N ILE A 250 -18.72 3.42 18.59
CA ILE A 250 -18.54 3.34 17.12
C ILE A 250 -19.86 3.37 16.32
N VAL A 251 -20.99 3.02 16.94
CA VAL A 251 -22.32 3.03 16.28
C VAL A 251 -22.90 4.43 16.23
N SER A 252 -22.43 5.33 17.10
CA SER A 252 -22.86 6.74 17.09
C SER A 252 -22.23 7.48 15.90
N PRO A 253 -22.85 8.55 15.39
CA PRO A 253 -22.21 9.41 14.40
C PRO A 253 -20.86 9.89 14.94
N HIS A 254 -19.81 9.81 14.12
CA HIS A 254 -18.47 10.26 14.49
C HIS A 254 -18.51 11.68 15.04
N LYS A 255 -18.10 11.85 16.30
CA LYS A 255 -17.88 13.18 16.88
C LYS A 255 -16.54 13.68 16.32
N THR A 256 -16.62 14.53 15.31
CA THR A 256 -15.48 15.30 14.77
C THR A 256 -14.86 16.19 15.84
#